data_AF-A0A7V2QVF8-F1
#
_entry.id   AF-A0A7V2QVF8-F1
#
_cell.length_a   1.000
_cell.length_b   1.000
_cell.length_c   1.000
_cell.angle_alpha   90.00
_cell.angle_beta   90.00
_cell.angle_gamma   90.00
#
_symmetry.space_group_name_H-M   'P 1'
#
loop_
_entity.id
_entity.type
_entity.pdbx_description
1 polymer ?
#
loop_
_entity_poly.entity_id
_entity_poly.type
_entity_poly.pdbx_seq_one_letter_code
_entity_poly.pdbx_strand_id
1 'polypeptide(L)'
;MNPKKSFDIEDLRRWQQRGLLSDEQLRSILAEEDLEAEPKAKERKAGLNPVTVAYYFGGLLAFFSFTFFVGMSWEDLADWAHLIVALGAMLIIGALGAWLRFRRGYLIGGGLLLFVATAVLPLFI
;
A
#
# COMPACT_ATOMS: atom_id res chain seq x y z
N MET A 1 17.22 48.66 -3.81
CA MET A 1 16.64 47.38 -4.29
C MET A 1 16.70 46.42 -3.11
N ASN A 2 15.57 46.11 -2.48
CA ASN A 2 15.52 45.25 -1.29
C ASN A 2 15.73 43.79 -1.74
N PRO A 3 16.64 43.00 -1.15
CA PRO A 3 16.80 41.61 -1.53
C PRO A 3 15.51 40.85 -1.23
N LYS A 4 14.94 40.18 -2.25
CA LYS A 4 13.84 39.23 -2.04
C LYS A 4 14.39 38.12 -1.14
N LYS A 5 13.96 38.09 0.11
CA LYS A 5 14.24 36.97 1.01
C LYS A 5 13.56 35.73 0.40
N SER A 6 14.35 34.77 -0.08
CA SER A 6 13.84 33.47 -0.47
C SER A 6 13.53 32.69 0.81
N PHE A 7 12.29 32.25 0.95
CA PHE A 7 11.88 31.34 2.02
C PHE A 7 11.94 29.90 1.50
N ASP A 8 12.40 28.97 2.33
CA ASP A 8 12.50 27.56 1.98
C ASP A 8 11.38 26.73 2.65
N ILE A 9 11.17 25.50 2.20
CA ILE A 9 10.17 24.55 2.74
C ILE A 9 10.36 24.34 4.24
N GLU A 10 11.61 24.37 4.73
CA GLU A 10 11.92 24.26 6.16
C GLU A 10 11.37 25.43 6.98
N ASP A 11 11.36 26.64 6.43
CA ASP A 11 10.80 27.82 7.10
C ASP A 11 9.28 27.71 7.19
N LEU A 12 8.63 27.26 6.10
CA LEU A 12 7.18 27.04 6.07
C LEU A 12 6.75 25.98 7.10
N ARG A 13 7.50 24.87 7.21
CA ARG A 13 7.26 23.82 8.20
C ARG A 13 7.49 24.33 9.63
N ARG A 14 8.51 25.15 9.85
CA ARG A 14 8.77 25.79 11.15
C ARG A 14 7.63 26.72 11.57
N TRP A 15 7.04 27.45 10.63
CA TRP A 15 5.90 28.34 10.89
C TRP A 15 4.62 27.57 11.19
N GLN A 16 4.38 26.44 10.53
CA GLN A 16 3.29 25.52 10.87
C GLN A 16 3.42 25.01 12.30
N GLN A 17 4.61 24.56 12.72
CA GLN A 17 4.85 24.09 14.09
C GLN A 17 4.62 25.17 15.16
N ARG A 18 4.78 26.45 14.79
CA ARG A 18 4.52 27.60 15.66
C ARG A 18 3.06 28.06 15.63
N GLY A 19 2.19 27.38 14.88
CA GLY A 19 0.78 27.73 14.74
C GLY A 19 0.52 28.97 13.88
N LEU A 20 1.52 29.43 13.11
CA LEU A 20 1.40 30.59 12.21
C LEU A 20 0.72 30.24 10.88
N LEU A 21 0.72 28.95 10.51
CA LEU A 21 0.09 28.40 9.31
C LEU A 21 -0.76 27.20 9.70
N SER A 22 -1.99 27.12 9.19
CA SER A 22 -2.78 25.90 9.27
C SER A 22 -2.26 24.85 8.29
N ASP A 23 -2.59 23.58 8.52
CA ASP A 23 -2.25 22.48 7.61
C ASP A 23 -2.79 22.70 6.19
N GLU A 24 -3.93 23.38 6.08
CA GLU A 24 -4.55 23.70 4.80
C GLU A 24 -3.81 24.83 4.06
N GLN A 25 -3.40 25.88 4.79
CA GLN A 25 -2.63 27.00 4.24
C GLN A 25 -1.23 26.57 3.79
N LEU A 26 -0.56 25.71 4.55
CA LEU A 26 0.73 25.16 4.16
C LEU A 26 0.61 24.39 2.83
N ARG A 27 -0.45 23.61 2.66
CA ARG A 27 -0.69 22.85 1.43
C ARG A 27 -1.00 23.73 0.23
N SER A 28 -1.77 24.80 0.40
CA SER A 28 -2.04 25.74 -0.70
C SER A 28 -0.77 26.45 -1.15
N ILE A 29 0.11 26.84 -0.21
CA ILE A 29 1.38 27.51 -0.54
C ILE A 29 2.33 26.56 -1.27
N LEU A 30 2.46 25.33 -0.78
CA LEU A 30 3.33 24.32 -1.41
C LEU A 30 2.82 23.92 -2.80
N ALA A 31 1.50 23.90 -3.02
CA ALA A 31 0.90 23.65 -4.33
C ALA A 31 1.08 24.81 -5.33
N GLU A 32 1.03 26.06 -4.85
CA GLU A 32 1.22 27.25 -5.69
C GLU A 32 2.68 27.42 -6.12
N GLU A 33 3.62 27.13 -5.23
CA GLU A 33 5.06 27.31 -5.46
C GLU A 33 5.71 26.09 -6.17
N ASP A 34 4.92 25.09 -6.59
CA ASP A 34 5.39 23.80 -7.14
C ASP A 34 6.42 23.07 -6.25
N LEU A 35 6.44 23.44 -4.97
CA LEU A 35 7.26 22.83 -3.94
C LEU A 35 6.47 21.63 -3.41
N GLU A 36 6.47 20.53 -4.17
CA GLU A 36 5.70 19.31 -3.86
C GLU A 36 5.78 18.98 -2.35
N ALA A 37 4.72 19.34 -1.62
CA ALA A 37 4.46 18.81 -0.30
C ALA A 37 4.45 17.29 -0.45
N GLU A 38 5.31 16.59 0.29
CA GLU A 38 5.45 15.14 0.29
C GLU A 38 4.12 14.43 -0.06
N PRO A 39 4.16 13.46 -0.98
CA PRO A 39 2.95 12.88 -1.55
C PRO A 39 2.03 12.46 -0.42
N LYS A 40 0.81 13.02 -0.41
CA LYS A 40 -0.30 12.66 0.49
C LYS A 40 -0.14 11.19 0.85
N ALA A 41 0.00 10.88 2.15
CA ALA A 41 0.12 9.51 2.64
C ALA A 41 -0.83 8.61 1.83
N LYS A 42 -0.25 7.78 0.96
CA LYS A 42 -0.99 7.06 -0.11
C LYS A 42 -2.04 6.11 0.47
N GLU A 43 -1.87 5.77 1.74
CA GLU A 43 -2.88 5.13 2.57
C GLU A 43 -3.28 6.06 3.71
N ARG A 44 -4.60 6.21 3.93
CA ARG A 44 -5.13 6.87 5.13
C ARG A 44 -4.56 6.17 6.37
N LYS A 45 -4.19 6.95 7.39
CA LYS A 45 -3.66 6.44 8.67
C LYS A 45 -4.48 5.24 9.15
N ALA A 46 -3.80 4.16 9.48
CA ALA A 46 -4.41 2.94 10.01
C ALA A 46 -5.28 3.27 11.23
N GLY A 47 -6.50 2.76 11.25
CA GLY A 47 -7.47 2.96 12.33
C GLY A 47 -8.79 2.23 12.04
N LEU A 48 -9.71 2.21 13.01
CA LEU A 48 -11.06 1.66 12.83
C LEU A 48 -11.89 2.60 11.96
N ASN A 49 -11.64 2.58 10.65
CA ASN A 49 -12.40 3.31 9.66
C ASN A 49 -12.91 2.36 8.56
N PRO A 50 -14.01 2.70 7.86
CA PRO A 50 -14.61 1.82 6.85
C PRO A 50 -13.66 1.45 5.72
N VAL A 51 -12.71 2.33 5.37
CA VAL A 51 -11.73 2.10 4.29
C VAL A 51 -10.74 1.02 4.70
N THR A 52 -10.24 1.07 5.94
CA THR A 52 -9.36 0.03 6.50
C THR A 52 -10.10 -1.31 6.59
N VAL A 53 -11.36 -1.32 7.04
CA VAL A 53 -12.18 -2.55 7.06
C VAL A 53 -12.35 -3.12 5.65
N ALA A 54 -12.70 -2.28 4.66
CA ALA A 54 -12.83 -2.72 3.27
C ALA A 54 -11.53 -3.29 2.70
N TYR A 55 -10.38 -2.72 3.08
CA TYR A 55 -9.06 -3.24 2.69
C TYR A 55 -8.81 -4.65 3.22
N TYR A 56 -9.00 -4.85 4.52
CA TYR A 56 -8.82 -6.18 5.14
C TYR A 56 -9.86 -7.18 4.65
N PHE A 57 -11.11 -6.75 4.48
CA PHE A 57 -12.18 -7.57 3.95
C PHE A 57 -11.91 -8.00 2.51
N GLY A 58 -11.42 -7.10 1.66
CA GLY A 58 -11.02 -7.41 0.29
C GLY A 58 -9.89 -8.43 0.22
N GLY A 59 -8.85 -8.28 1.05
CA GLY A 59 -7.78 -9.27 1.12
C GLY A 59 -8.24 -10.61 1.68
N LEU A 60 -9.13 -10.61 2.67
CA LEU A 60 -9.75 -11.82 3.20
C LEU A 60 -10.58 -12.53 2.11
N LEU A 61 -11.36 -11.78 1.33
CA LEU A 61 -12.14 -12.31 0.23
C LEU A 61 -11.25 -12.91 -0.85
N ALA A 62 -10.15 -12.23 -1.21
CA ALA A 62 -9.17 -12.74 -2.16
C ALA A 62 -8.51 -14.03 -1.65
N PHE A 63 -8.13 -14.06 -0.37
CA PHE A 63 -7.58 -15.25 0.30
C PHE A 63 -8.57 -16.42 0.23
N PHE A 64 -9.81 -16.25 0.70
CA PHE A 64 -10.81 -17.31 0.66
C PHE A 64 -11.13 -17.75 -0.76
N SER A 65 -11.25 -16.81 -1.71
CA SER A 65 -11.54 -17.15 -3.10
C SER A 65 -10.44 -18.04 -3.68
N PHE A 66 -9.19 -17.70 -3.43
CA PHE A 66 -8.05 -18.52 -3.83
C PHE A 66 -8.08 -19.90 -3.15
N THR A 67 -8.22 -19.95 -1.82
CA THR A 67 -8.24 -21.20 -1.06
C THR A 67 -9.37 -22.13 -1.50
N PHE A 68 -10.60 -21.61 -1.67
CA PHE A 68 -11.73 -22.42 -2.13
C PHE A 68 -11.56 -22.88 -3.57
N PHE A 69 -11.15 -21.99 -4.48
CA PHE A 69 -10.99 -22.33 -5.89
C PHE A 69 -9.92 -23.40 -6.10
N VAL A 70 -8.79 -23.24 -5.40
CA VAL A 70 -7.70 -24.21 -5.41
C VAL A 70 -8.14 -25.50 -4.75
N GLY A 71 -8.80 -25.44 -3.59
CA GLY A 71 -9.29 -26.61 -2.86
C GLY A 71 -10.30 -27.43 -3.66
N MET A 72 -11.23 -26.80 -4.38
CA MET A 72 -12.21 -27.50 -5.22
C MET A 72 -11.57 -28.23 -6.39
N SER A 73 -10.51 -27.66 -6.97
CA SER A 73 -9.81 -28.26 -8.12
C SER A 73 -8.62 -29.12 -7.70
N TRP A 74 -8.36 -29.27 -6.39
CA TRP A 74 -7.11 -29.84 -5.90
C TRP A 74 -6.98 -31.32 -6.25
N GLU A 75 -8.04 -32.09 -6.14
CA GLU A 75 -8.00 -33.54 -6.41
C GLU A 75 -7.92 -33.87 -7.91
N ASP A 76 -8.34 -32.94 -8.77
CA ASP A 76 -8.37 -33.10 -10.23
C ASP A 76 -7.05 -32.73 -10.92
N LEU A 77 -6.15 -32.08 -10.18
CA LEU A 77 -4.85 -31.65 -10.70
C LEU A 77 -3.82 -32.79 -10.61
N ALA A 78 -2.94 -32.89 -11.60
CA ALA A 78 -1.75 -33.74 -11.50
C ALA A 78 -0.71 -33.09 -10.59
N ASP A 79 0.12 -33.88 -9.89
CA ASP A 79 1.11 -33.42 -8.90
C ASP A 79 1.99 -32.23 -9.38
N TRP A 80 2.39 -32.24 -10.65
CA TRP A 80 3.20 -31.16 -11.23
C TRP A 80 2.41 -29.85 -11.44
N ALA A 81 1.10 -29.96 -11.68
CA ALA A 81 0.21 -28.82 -11.85
C ALA A 81 -0.04 -28.11 -10.51
N HIS A 82 -0.12 -28.84 -9.39
CA HIS A 82 -0.16 -28.24 -8.05
C HIS A 82 1.02 -27.32 -7.79
N LEU A 83 2.23 -27.80 -8.11
CA LEU A 83 3.46 -27.04 -7.90
C LEU A 83 3.49 -25.77 -8.76
N ILE A 84 3.07 -25.85 -10.02
CA ILE A 84 2.99 -24.67 -10.90
C ILE A 84 1.98 -23.66 -10.41
N VAL A 85 0.79 -24.10 -9.97
CA VAL A 85 -0.25 -23.21 -9.46
C VAL A 85 0.20 -22.53 -8.17
N ALA A 86 0.76 -23.28 -7.22
CA ALA A 86 1.28 -22.73 -5.97
C ALA A 86 2.42 -21.75 -6.21
N LEU A 87 3.42 -22.11 -7.03
CA LEU A 87 4.55 -21.25 -7.35
C LEU A 87 4.12 -20.01 -8.14
N GLY A 88 3.25 -20.18 -9.13
CA GLY A 88 2.72 -19.10 -9.94
C GLY A 88 1.93 -18.09 -9.10
N ALA A 89 1.03 -18.58 -8.25
CA ALA A 89 0.26 -17.72 -7.34
C ALA A 89 1.19 -16.97 -6.37
N MET A 90 2.15 -17.67 -5.75
CA MET A 90 3.11 -17.07 -4.83
C MET A 90 3.93 -15.97 -5.50
N LEU A 91 4.45 -16.22 -6.71
CA LEU A 91 5.26 -15.25 -7.47
C LEU A 91 4.44 -14.05 -7.91
N ILE A 92 3.25 -14.25 -8.46
CA ILE A 92 2.41 -13.16 -8.97
C ILE A 92 1.91 -12.28 -7.81
N ILE A 93 1.32 -12.90 -6.78
CA ILE A 93 0.77 -12.17 -5.63
C ILE A 93 1.91 -11.52 -4.83
N GLY A 94 3.02 -12.24 -4.63
CA GLY A 94 4.19 -11.75 -3.92
C GLY A 94 4.88 -10.58 -4.65
N ALA A 95 5.08 -10.69 -5.97
CA ALA A 95 5.67 -9.61 -6.77
C ALA A 95 4.76 -8.38 -6.79
N LEU A 96 3.44 -8.57 -6.93
CA LEU A 96 2.48 -7.47 -6.89
C LEU A 96 2.47 -6.80 -5.51
N GLY A 97 2.48 -7.58 -4.42
CA GLY A 97 2.54 -7.07 -3.05
C GLY A 97 3.83 -6.31 -2.76
N ALA A 98 4.98 -6.85 -3.17
CA ALA A 98 6.27 -6.19 -3.05
C ALA A 98 6.32 -4.89 -3.85
N TRP A 99 5.84 -4.90 -5.09
CA TRP A 99 5.77 -3.70 -5.93
C TRP A 99 4.86 -2.64 -5.29
N LEU A 100 3.68 -3.02 -4.81
CA LEU A 100 2.74 -2.10 -4.19
C LEU A 100 3.31 -1.50 -2.89
N ARG A 101 3.98 -2.33 -2.08
CA ARG A 101 4.60 -1.91 -0.81
C ARG A 101 5.82 -1.02 -1.02
N PHE A 102 6.79 -1.49 -1.78
CA PHE A 102 8.12 -0.86 -1.85
C PHE A 102 8.25 0.19 -2.95
N ARG A 103 7.56 0.03 -4.09
CA ARG A 103 7.63 1.00 -5.22
C ARG A 103 6.50 2.02 -5.17
N ARG A 104 5.30 1.60 -4.75
CA ARG A 104 4.12 2.47 -4.75
C ARG A 104 3.82 3.08 -3.38
N GLY A 105 4.36 2.57 -2.28
CA GLY A 105 4.17 3.13 -0.93
C GLY A 105 2.83 2.76 -0.27
N TYR A 106 2.15 1.73 -0.75
CA TYR A 106 0.95 1.16 -0.11
C TYR A 106 1.36 0.08 0.88
N LEU A 107 1.57 0.47 2.14
CA LEU A 107 2.07 -0.38 3.20
C LEU A 107 1.06 -1.49 3.58
N ILE A 108 -0.20 -1.13 3.76
CA ILE A 108 -1.31 -2.03 4.15
C ILE A 108 -1.65 -2.93 2.96
N GLY A 109 -1.96 -2.34 1.79
CA GLY A 109 -2.35 -3.10 0.61
C GLY A 109 -1.26 -4.08 0.15
N GLY A 110 -0.01 -3.60 0.09
CA GLY A 110 1.12 -4.45 -0.26
C GLY A 110 1.43 -5.50 0.81
N GLY A 111 1.28 -5.16 2.10
CA GLY A 111 1.45 -6.10 3.21
C GLY A 111 0.41 -7.23 3.18
N LEU A 112 -0.84 -6.91 2.83
CA LEU A 112 -1.93 -7.89 2.74
C LEU A 112 -1.69 -8.90 1.60
N LEU A 113 -1.24 -8.41 0.44
CA LEU A 113 -0.85 -9.28 -0.68
C LEU A 113 0.31 -10.20 -0.31
N LEU A 114 1.34 -9.68 0.36
CA LEU A 114 2.45 -10.50 0.84
C LEU A 114 1.98 -11.57 1.84
N PHE A 115 1.06 -11.22 2.73
CA PHE A 115 0.45 -12.19 3.65
C PHE A 115 -0.29 -13.31 2.89
N VAL A 116 -1.11 -12.95 1.89
CA VAL A 116 -1.79 -13.94 1.04
C VAL A 116 -0.78 -14.83 0.32
N ALA A 117 0.30 -14.27 -0.23
CA ALA A 117 1.36 -15.04 -0.88
C ALA A 117 2.03 -16.04 0.08
N THR A 118 2.28 -15.65 1.34
CA THR A 118 2.82 -16.59 2.35
C THR A 118 1.83 -17.67 2.74
N ALA A 119 0.53 -17.41 2.68
CA ALA A 119 -0.48 -18.40 2.99
C ALA A 119 -0.63 -19.49 1.90
N VAL A 120 0.04 -19.32 0.74
CA VAL A 120 0.18 -20.35 -0.30
C VAL A 120 1.23 -21.41 0.09
N LEU A 121 2.15 -21.11 1.01
CA LEU A 121 3.26 -22.02 1.37
C LEU A 121 2.82 -23.43 1.80
N PRO A 122 1.74 -23.63 2.59
CA PRO A 122 1.29 -24.97 2.95
C PRO A 122 0.88 -25.84 1.76
N LEU A 123 0.56 -25.26 0.59
CA LEU A 123 0.21 -26.01 -0.61
C LEU A 123 1.41 -26.69 -1.28
N PHE A 124 2.64 -26.44 -0.80
CA PHE A 124 3.86 -27.09 -1.29
C PHE A 124 4.18 -28.40 -0.57
N ILE A 125 3.51 -28.69 0.55
CA ILE A 125 3.80 -29.81 1.46
C ILE A 125 2.65 -30.80 1.39
#